data_AF-A0A090WGB9-F1
#
_entry.id   AF-A0A090WGB9-F1
#
_cell.length_a   1.000
_cell.length_b   1.000
_cell.length_c   1.000
_cell.angle_alpha   90.00
_cell.angle_beta   90.00
_cell.angle_gamma   90.00
#
_symmetry.space_group_name_H-M   'P 1'
#
loop_
_entity.id
_entity.type
_entity.pdbx_description
1 polymer ?
#
loop_
_entity_poly.entity_id
_entity_poly.type
_entity_poly.pdbx_seq_one_letter_code
_entity_poly.pdbx_strand_id
1 'polypeptide(L)'
;MSKQFNKDRFEDEYVPLHSGKLQDVIGDYKACIEYLEKSGVVVVNPQYIVGEQCKGYKFTDEYQTTAAPFINLKQQFRNKLKRHEIARNGYTEHLNYITKWLNSDLQLNHNLVDEWINYNHDVKTTFPDLRDYNHIKQKYKCPEEQYKFSKLVAQRFKNNDFTHGQDQNVYRLHTNLTNMPSMMRNALTYKGQPLVSIDISNSHPYSAILLLINSFRLKRTNKPKTALQIDFGKKVQETIASFKQENKPSTTSQQNLLDACTNNSFPFKEADNSSEIDINSINNEDRLNIKDIKVKDKGSYIMLLKQSVSPINSEIERYIKLVTTGKFYEYLMQLFTTELGEGFNDRTTVKIEVLKLFFTANGFLHQPDAAAKKVFKKHFPTVYKIFSAIKKNDKADLPKLLQSIESYLILDVIAKRIARELPHAPIFTIHDSIATTIEYQDAVKKIMSEELESKIGIAPHLKVEYWQESNIHKNMQDLKNKISNAG
;
A
#
# COMPACT_ATOMS: atom_id res chain seq x y z
N MET A 1 14.62 5.90 -6.99
CA MET A 1 13.47 5.45 -6.17
C MET A 1 13.70 5.92 -4.74
N SER A 2 12.74 6.60 -4.13
CA SER A 2 12.72 6.73 -2.66
C SER A 2 12.29 5.37 -2.11
N LYS A 3 13.27 4.52 -1.77
CA LYS A 3 13.06 3.36 -0.91
C LYS A 3 13.86 3.61 0.36
N GLN A 4 13.15 4.09 1.36
CA GLN A 4 13.65 4.21 2.72
C GLN A 4 13.92 2.78 3.23
N PHE A 5 15.20 2.38 3.20
CA PHE A 5 15.67 1.00 3.43
C PHE A 5 15.08 -0.02 2.45
N ASN A 6 15.78 -0.22 1.32
CA ASN A 6 15.43 -1.29 0.40
C ASN A 6 15.75 -2.65 1.01
N LYS A 7 14.74 -3.32 1.60
CA LYS A 7 14.86 -4.69 2.12
C LYS A 7 15.45 -5.67 1.09
N ASP A 8 15.18 -5.42 -0.20
CA ASP A 8 15.75 -6.20 -1.31
C ASP A 8 17.28 -6.15 -1.40
N ARG A 9 17.98 -5.19 -0.76
CA ARG A 9 19.46 -5.10 -0.76
C ARG A 9 20.16 -5.99 0.26
N PHE A 10 19.42 -6.63 1.16
CA PHE A 10 20.01 -7.65 2.03
C PHE A 10 20.30 -8.95 1.24
N GLU A 11 19.69 -9.11 0.06
CA GLU A 11 19.92 -10.21 -0.89
C GLU A 11 21.08 -9.94 -1.86
N ASP A 12 21.71 -8.76 -1.83
CA ASP A 12 22.84 -8.41 -2.70
C ASP A 12 24.14 -9.02 -2.12
N GLU A 13 24.91 -9.78 -2.92
CA GLU A 13 26.19 -10.38 -2.49
C GLU A 13 27.21 -9.32 -2.02
N TYR A 14 27.18 -8.14 -2.65
CA TYR A 14 27.96 -6.97 -2.28
C TYR A 14 27.04 -5.76 -2.15
N VAL A 15 27.13 -5.04 -1.03
CA VAL A 15 26.34 -3.83 -0.80
C VAL A 15 26.99 -2.63 -1.53
N PRO A 16 26.33 -1.98 -2.50
CA PRO A 16 26.91 -0.86 -3.23
C PRO A 16 26.86 0.43 -2.40
N LEU A 17 28.03 0.99 -2.07
CA LEU A 17 28.17 2.23 -1.30
C LEU A 17 28.82 3.35 -2.14
N HIS A 18 28.18 4.51 -2.16
CA HIS A 18 28.60 5.65 -2.98
C HIS A 18 29.76 6.41 -2.32
N SER A 19 30.96 6.33 -2.91
CA SER A 19 32.20 6.97 -2.41
C SER A 19 32.02 8.41 -1.96
N GLY A 20 31.44 9.29 -2.80
CA GLY A 20 31.22 10.69 -2.44
C GLY A 20 30.36 10.89 -1.18
N LYS A 21 29.38 10.00 -0.92
CA LYS A 21 28.55 10.08 0.30
C LYS A 21 29.28 9.50 1.51
N LEU A 22 30.16 8.53 1.30
CA LEU A 22 31.06 8.05 2.36
C LEU A 22 32.04 9.17 2.76
N GLN A 23 32.61 9.88 1.79
CA GLN A 23 33.50 11.03 1.97
C GLN A 23 32.84 12.19 2.75
N ASP A 24 31.59 12.54 2.42
CA ASP A 24 30.82 13.58 3.13
C ASP A 24 30.62 13.22 4.63
N VAL A 25 30.42 11.92 4.90
CA VAL A 25 30.12 11.40 6.24
C VAL A 25 31.41 11.17 7.04
N ILE A 26 32.41 10.52 6.45
CA ILE A 26 33.74 10.16 6.99
C ILE A 26 34.81 10.80 6.11
N GLY A 27 35.56 11.78 6.64
CA GLY A 27 36.58 12.50 5.88
C GLY A 27 37.68 11.60 5.31
N ASP A 28 38.11 10.59 6.07
CA ASP A 28 39.18 9.67 5.67
C ASP A 28 38.66 8.30 5.23
N TYR A 29 37.44 8.23 4.66
CA TYR A 29 36.76 6.95 4.38
C TYR A 29 37.62 5.98 3.57
N LYS A 30 38.43 6.49 2.63
CA LYS A 30 39.33 5.69 1.79
C LYS A 30 40.37 4.95 2.63
N ALA A 31 41.03 5.64 3.56
CA ALA A 31 41.99 5.01 4.48
C ALA A 31 41.31 3.99 5.40
N CYS A 32 40.10 4.27 5.88
CA CYS A 32 39.32 3.30 6.68
C CYS A 32 38.98 2.03 5.88
N ILE A 33 38.56 2.16 4.63
CA ILE A 33 38.25 1.01 3.75
C ILE A 33 39.52 0.22 3.43
N GLU A 34 40.61 0.88 3.05
CA GLU A 34 41.89 0.22 2.76
C GLU A 34 42.45 -0.52 3.99
N TYR A 35 42.25 0.02 5.20
CA TYR A 35 42.58 -0.69 6.44
C TYR A 35 41.71 -1.93 6.63
N LEU A 36 40.38 -1.79 6.52
CA LEU A 36 39.44 -2.93 6.69
C LEU A 36 39.64 -4.04 5.66
N GLU A 37 40.04 -3.69 4.43
CA GLU A 37 40.40 -4.64 3.38
C GLU A 37 41.73 -5.35 3.69
N LYS A 38 42.79 -4.60 4.06
CA LYS A 38 44.09 -5.18 4.46
C LYS A 38 44.01 -6.05 5.72
N SER A 39 43.13 -5.71 6.66
CA SER A 39 42.86 -6.49 7.87
C SER A 39 41.94 -7.68 7.64
N GLY A 40 41.49 -7.95 6.41
CA GLY A 40 40.63 -9.09 6.10
C GLY A 40 39.21 -9.01 6.67
N VAL A 41 38.72 -7.80 7.01
CA VAL A 41 37.37 -7.57 7.56
C VAL A 41 36.34 -7.39 6.45
N VAL A 42 36.74 -6.75 5.34
CA VAL A 42 35.84 -6.39 4.22
C VAL A 42 36.46 -6.78 2.88
N VAL A 43 35.68 -7.41 2.02
CA VAL A 43 35.98 -7.62 0.60
C VAL A 43 35.37 -6.49 -0.23
N VAL A 44 36.16 -5.88 -1.10
CA VAL A 44 35.70 -4.85 -2.04
C VAL A 44 35.53 -5.43 -3.44
N ASN A 45 34.34 -5.36 -4.00
CA ASN A 45 34.14 -5.55 -5.44
C ASN A 45 34.53 -4.23 -6.15
N PRO A 46 35.61 -4.22 -6.96
CA PRO A 46 36.13 -2.99 -7.57
C PRO A 46 35.28 -2.47 -8.74
N GLN A 47 34.29 -3.24 -9.22
CA GLN A 47 33.42 -2.85 -10.33
C GLN A 47 32.75 -1.49 -10.07
N TYR A 48 33.11 -0.51 -10.90
CA TYR A 48 32.62 0.85 -10.86
C TYR A 48 32.32 1.30 -12.29
N ILE A 49 31.11 1.82 -12.50
CA ILE A 49 30.65 2.33 -13.78
C ILE A 49 30.10 3.73 -13.54
N VAL A 50 30.69 4.74 -14.20
CA VAL A 50 30.35 6.16 -14.01
C VAL A 50 28.86 6.37 -14.30
N GLY A 51 28.13 6.87 -13.30
CA GLY A 51 26.69 7.12 -13.41
C GLY A 51 25.77 5.90 -13.18
N GLU A 52 26.30 4.68 -13.16
CA GLU A 52 25.50 3.45 -13.09
C GLU A 52 25.77 2.61 -11.83
N GLN A 53 27.04 2.29 -11.54
CA GLN A 53 27.42 1.33 -10.50
C GLN A 53 28.51 1.87 -9.56
N CYS A 54 28.25 1.81 -8.25
CA CYS A 54 29.24 2.07 -7.21
C CYS A 54 29.99 0.78 -6.84
N LYS A 55 31.21 0.92 -6.29
CA LYS A 55 31.93 -0.21 -5.68
C LYS A 55 31.06 -0.92 -4.65
N GLY A 56 31.15 -2.25 -4.63
CA GLY A 56 30.44 -3.12 -3.70
C GLY A 56 31.31 -3.52 -2.52
N TYR A 57 30.69 -3.72 -1.35
CA TYR A 57 31.38 -4.09 -0.11
C TYR A 57 30.65 -5.25 0.58
N LYS A 58 31.40 -6.24 1.06
CA LYS A 58 30.89 -7.42 1.79
C LYS A 58 31.81 -7.68 2.99
N PHE A 59 31.28 -8.05 4.15
CA PHE A 59 32.11 -8.61 5.23
C PHE A 59 32.65 -9.99 4.80
N THR A 60 33.90 -10.29 5.15
CA THR A 60 34.46 -11.66 5.05
C THR A 60 33.71 -12.62 5.95
N ASP A 61 33.84 -13.93 5.69
CA ASP A 61 33.01 -14.97 6.32
C ASP A 61 33.16 -15.02 7.85
N GLU A 62 34.35 -14.72 8.39
CA GLU A 62 34.59 -14.53 9.84
C GLU A 62 33.72 -13.42 10.46
N TYR A 63 33.50 -12.33 9.71
CA TYR A 63 32.76 -11.14 10.17
C TYR A 63 31.29 -11.14 9.72
N GLN A 64 30.82 -12.18 9.01
CA GLN A 64 29.42 -12.36 8.56
C GLN A 64 28.43 -12.76 9.68
N THR A 65 28.66 -12.26 10.89
CA THR A 65 27.85 -12.55 12.08
C THR A 65 26.36 -12.22 11.90
N THR A 66 25.51 -12.94 12.63
CA THR A 66 24.03 -12.79 12.58
C THR A 66 23.56 -11.47 13.20
N ALA A 67 24.27 -10.93 14.19
CA ALA A 67 23.97 -9.65 14.82
C ALA A 67 25.24 -8.86 15.18
N ALA A 68 25.56 -7.82 14.39
CA ALA A 68 26.37 -6.73 14.90
C ALA A 68 25.48 -5.81 15.77
N PRO A 69 25.83 -5.53 17.04
CA PRO A 69 25.12 -4.52 17.81
C PRO A 69 25.24 -3.17 17.09
N PHE A 70 24.13 -2.45 16.95
CA PHE A 70 24.18 -1.11 16.37
C PHE A 70 24.89 -0.19 17.35
N ILE A 71 26.20 -0.01 17.16
CA ILE A 71 27.05 0.82 18.01
C ILE A 71 26.42 2.20 18.12
N ASN A 72 26.48 2.80 19.32
CA ASN A 72 26.02 4.15 19.57
C ASN A 72 26.87 5.16 18.76
N LEU A 73 26.47 5.37 17.51
CA LEU A 73 27.10 6.33 16.59
C LEU A 73 27.09 7.71 17.25
N LYS A 74 28.24 8.41 17.26
CA LYS A 74 28.37 9.77 17.80
C LYS A 74 27.25 10.66 17.23
N GLN A 75 26.63 11.50 18.06
CA GLN A 75 25.45 12.29 17.63
C GLN A 75 25.70 13.11 16.36
N GLN A 76 26.90 13.68 16.21
CA GLN A 76 27.31 14.40 14.99
C GLN A 76 27.24 13.52 13.73
N PHE A 77 27.66 12.26 13.82
CA PHE A 77 27.60 11.28 12.74
C PHE A 77 26.16 10.88 12.43
N ARG A 78 25.33 10.63 13.45
CA ARG A 78 23.88 10.43 13.28
C ARG A 78 23.22 11.61 12.57
N ASN A 79 23.57 12.84 12.94
CA ASN A 79 23.04 14.06 12.30
C ASN A 79 23.51 14.23 10.86
N LYS A 80 24.74 13.79 10.49
CA LYS A 80 25.16 13.71 9.08
C LYS A 80 24.32 12.69 8.30
N LEU A 81 24.17 11.47 8.83
CA LEU A 81 23.36 10.43 8.19
C LEU A 81 21.90 10.85 8.02
N LYS A 82 21.28 11.43 9.05
CA LYS A 82 19.89 11.95 8.97
C LYS A 82 19.73 13.01 7.89
N ARG A 83 20.70 13.90 7.66
CA ARG A 83 20.66 14.88 6.55
C ARG A 83 20.66 14.20 5.18
N HIS A 84 21.55 13.24 4.93
CA HIS A 84 21.56 12.48 3.67
C HIS A 84 20.29 11.62 3.52
N GLU A 85 19.74 11.12 4.62
CA GLU A 85 18.49 10.37 4.61
C GLU A 85 17.30 11.28 4.24
N ILE A 86 17.11 12.42 4.91
CA ILE A 86 16.06 13.41 4.58
C ILE A 86 16.16 13.84 3.11
N ALA A 87 17.35 14.21 2.65
CA ALA A 87 17.59 14.63 1.26
C ALA A 87 17.28 13.54 0.22
N ARG A 88 17.39 12.25 0.58
CA ARG A 88 17.01 11.10 -0.26
C ARG A 88 15.51 10.79 -0.17
N ASN A 89 14.95 10.90 1.03
CA ASN A 89 13.65 10.36 1.40
C ASN A 89 12.48 11.21 0.89
N GLY A 90 12.67 12.53 0.72
CA GLY A 90 11.66 13.46 0.22
C GLY A 90 11.20 14.47 1.27
N TYR A 91 10.74 15.64 0.80
CA TYR A 91 10.24 16.71 1.65
C TYR A 91 8.94 16.29 2.34
N THR A 92 8.90 16.39 3.67
CA THR A 92 7.80 15.87 4.51
C THR A 92 7.33 16.85 5.58
N GLU A 93 7.84 18.09 5.59
CA GLU A 93 7.46 19.13 6.54
C GLU A 93 5.97 19.50 6.44
N HIS A 94 5.41 19.50 5.23
CA HIS A 94 3.97 19.66 4.99
C HIS A 94 3.13 18.52 5.61
N LEU A 95 3.72 17.39 5.98
CA LEU A 95 3.08 16.25 6.65
C LEU A 95 3.34 16.22 8.17
N ASN A 96 3.78 17.33 8.77
CA ASN A 96 4.08 17.43 10.20
C ASN A 96 2.90 16.99 11.10
N TYR A 97 1.65 17.14 10.63
CA TYR A 97 0.46 16.67 11.35
C TYR A 97 0.42 15.14 11.57
N ILE A 98 1.15 14.36 10.75
CA ILE A 98 1.39 12.92 10.92
C ILE A 98 2.77 12.68 11.55
N THR A 99 3.83 13.28 11.00
CA THR A 99 5.21 12.91 11.39
C THR A 99 5.59 13.34 12.81
N LYS A 100 4.92 14.34 13.41
CA LYS A 100 5.12 14.75 14.81
C LYS A 100 4.95 13.62 15.83
N TRP A 101 4.16 12.59 15.49
CA TRP A 101 3.89 11.43 16.35
C TRP A 101 5.02 10.40 16.36
N LEU A 102 5.99 10.50 15.45
CA LEU A 102 7.19 9.65 15.40
C LEU A 102 8.26 10.16 16.38
N ASN A 103 7.95 10.05 17.68
CA ASN A 103 8.75 10.56 18.80
C ASN A 103 8.92 9.49 19.90
N SER A 104 9.57 9.84 21.02
CA SER A 104 9.91 8.91 22.11
C SER A 104 8.72 8.30 22.87
N ASP A 105 7.50 8.81 22.67
CA ASP A 105 6.28 8.19 23.19
C ASP A 105 5.93 6.89 22.45
N LEU A 106 6.41 6.73 21.20
CA LEU A 106 6.17 5.57 20.35
C LEU A 106 7.21 4.48 20.66
N GLN A 107 6.80 3.47 21.42
CA GLN A 107 7.69 2.48 22.02
C GLN A 107 7.43 1.09 21.46
N LEU A 108 8.42 0.20 21.62
CA LEU A 108 8.40 -1.18 21.17
C LEU A 108 8.77 -2.09 22.35
N ASN A 109 8.01 -3.15 22.63
CA ASN A 109 8.43 -4.16 23.61
C ASN A 109 9.62 -4.95 23.04
N HIS A 110 10.83 -4.49 23.39
CA HIS A 110 12.07 -5.05 22.88
C HIS A 110 12.29 -6.51 23.26
N ASN A 111 11.90 -6.93 24.47
CA ASN A 111 12.11 -8.28 24.95
C ASN A 111 11.29 -9.29 24.14
N LEU A 112 9.98 -9.03 24.01
CA LEU A 112 9.06 -9.89 23.24
C LEU A 112 9.44 -9.91 21.74
N VAL A 113 9.85 -8.77 21.19
CA VAL A 113 10.33 -8.69 19.81
C VAL A 113 11.63 -9.46 19.61
N ASP A 114 12.59 -9.36 20.53
CA ASP A 114 13.85 -10.08 20.41
C ASP A 114 13.67 -11.59 20.55
N GLU A 115 12.77 -12.05 21.44
CA GLU A 115 12.33 -13.44 21.56
C GLU A 115 11.70 -13.94 20.25
N TRP A 116 10.69 -13.23 19.72
CA TRP A 116 10.03 -13.60 18.47
C TRP A 116 10.99 -13.64 17.28
N ILE A 117 11.91 -12.67 17.17
CA ILE A 117 12.92 -12.63 16.08
C ILE A 117 13.83 -13.86 16.14
N ASN A 118 14.33 -14.21 17.34
CA ASN A 118 15.19 -15.38 17.52
C ASN A 118 14.42 -16.67 17.18
N TYR A 119 13.24 -16.86 17.79
CA TYR A 119 12.41 -18.05 17.56
C TYR A 119 12.02 -18.23 16.09
N ASN A 120 11.53 -17.19 15.41
CA ASN A 120 11.16 -17.27 13.99
C ASN A 120 12.38 -17.52 13.09
N HIS A 121 13.59 -17.08 13.46
CA HIS A 121 14.82 -17.43 12.76
C HIS A 121 15.15 -18.92 12.94
N ASP A 122 15.23 -19.39 14.18
CA ASP A 122 15.67 -20.75 14.49
C ASP A 122 14.72 -21.79 13.87
N VAL A 123 13.40 -21.52 13.92
CA VAL A 123 12.37 -22.33 13.24
C VAL A 123 12.58 -22.37 11.72
N LYS A 124 12.81 -21.22 11.07
CA LYS A 124 12.97 -21.15 9.60
C LYS A 124 14.34 -21.63 9.10
N THR A 125 15.34 -21.62 9.96
CA THR A 125 16.64 -22.24 9.69
C THR A 125 16.53 -23.75 9.77
N THR A 126 15.90 -24.28 10.84
CA THR A 126 15.71 -25.73 11.07
C THR A 126 14.73 -26.39 10.12
N PHE A 127 13.62 -25.71 9.78
CA PHE A 127 12.54 -26.24 8.95
C PHE A 127 12.37 -25.38 7.68
N PRO A 128 13.04 -25.72 6.56
CA PRO A 128 12.98 -24.96 5.32
C PRO A 128 11.58 -24.75 4.74
N ASP A 129 10.67 -25.70 4.94
CA ASP A 129 9.28 -25.63 4.46
C ASP A 129 8.44 -24.54 5.17
N LEU A 130 8.91 -24.06 6.34
CA LEU A 130 8.30 -22.94 7.07
C LEU A 130 8.86 -21.58 6.64
N ARG A 131 9.79 -21.52 5.66
CA ARG A 131 10.35 -20.26 5.14
C ARG A 131 9.31 -19.48 4.34
N ASP A 132 9.32 -18.16 4.50
CA ASP A 132 8.38 -17.31 3.78
C ASP A 132 8.76 -17.27 2.28
N TYR A 133 7.84 -17.65 1.40
CA TYR A 133 8.06 -17.54 -0.05
C TYR A 133 7.93 -16.09 -0.55
N ASN A 134 8.67 -15.73 -1.61
CA ASN A 134 8.57 -14.46 -2.32
C ASN A 134 8.04 -14.72 -3.73
N HIS A 135 6.72 -14.64 -3.93
CA HIS A 135 6.06 -14.88 -5.21
C HIS A 135 6.52 -13.95 -6.36
N ILE A 136 7.12 -12.79 -6.07
CA ILE A 136 7.63 -11.86 -7.09
C ILE A 136 9.01 -12.31 -7.58
N LYS A 137 9.89 -12.75 -6.67
CA LYS A 137 11.24 -13.25 -6.99
C LYS A 137 11.29 -14.77 -7.22
N GLN A 138 10.16 -15.46 -7.06
CA GLN A 138 9.99 -16.90 -7.15
C GLN A 138 10.99 -17.72 -6.30
N LYS A 139 11.38 -17.19 -5.13
CA LYS A 139 12.32 -17.85 -4.20
C LYS A 139 11.85 -17.76 -2.74
N TYR A 140 12.27 -18.72 -1.92
CA TYR A 140 12.18 -18.60 -0.47
C TYR A 140 13.07 -17.46 0.04
N LYS A 141 12.63 -16.77 1.09
CA LYS A 141 13.44 -15.75 1.76
C LYS A 141 14.50 -16.40 2.65
N CYS A 142 15.68 -15.79 2.71
CA CYS A 142 16.78 -16.20 3.59
C CYS A 142 16.45 -15.85 5.05
N PRO A 143 16.41 -16.82 5.99
CA PRO A 143 16.13 -16.56 7.40
C PRO A 143 17.08 -15.53 8.02
N GLU A 144 18.36 -15.58 7.67
CA GLU A 144 19.44 -14.75 8.20
C GLU A 144 19.26 -13.27 7.79
N GLU A 145 18.83 -13.00 6.55
CA GLU A 145 18.45 -11.66 6.09
C GLU A 145 17.21 -11.14 6.84
N GLN A 146 16.21 -12.00 7.05
CA GLN A 146 14.99 -11.63 7.78
C GLN A 146 15.30 -11.30 9.24
N TYR A 147 16.19 -12.06 9.87
CA TYR A 147 16.72 -11.82 11.21
C TYR A 147 17.48 -10.48 11.28
N LYS A 148 18.51 -10.29 10.42
CA LYS A 148 19.32 -9.07 10.34
C LYS A 148 18.44 -7.82 10.15
N PHE A 149 17.46 -7.89 9.25
CA PHE A 149 16.50 -6.80 9.03
C PHE A 149 15.64 -6.51 10.26
N SER A 150 15.11 -7.55 10.92
CA SER A 150 14.20 -7.38 12.06
C SER A 150 14.94 -6.86 13.30
N LYS A 151 16.16 -7.35 13.58
CA LYS A 151 17.04 -6.80 14.62
C LYS A 151 17.38 -5.33 14.33
N LEU A 152 17.70 -4.97 13.08
CA LEU A 152 17.95 -3.57 12.71
C LEU A 152 16.73 -2.68 13.02
N VAL A 153 15.51 -3.12 12.69
CA VAL A 153 14.29 -2.36 13.02
C VAL A 153 14.14 -2.22 14.54
N ALA A 154 14.30 -3.30 15.31
CA ALA A 154 14.22 -3.25 16.78
C ALA A 154 15.24 -2.28 17.40
N GLN A 155 16.50 -2.30 16.94
CA GLN A 155 17.55 -1.40 17.41
C GLN A 155 17.28 0.07 17.07
N ARG A 156 16.59 0.37 15.96
CA ARG A 156 16.20 1.76 15.65
C ARG A 156 15.18 2.31 16.64
N PHE A 157 14.21 1.52 17.05
CA PHE A 157 13.25 1.92 18.10
C PHE A 157 13.98 2.13 19.44
N LYS A 158 14.89 1.23 19.81
CA LYS A 158 15.70 1.36 21.05
C LYS A 158 16.50 2.66 21.10
N ASN A 159 16.92 3.16 19.95
CA ASN A 159 17.70 4.39 19.78
C ASN A 159 16.85 5.64 19.45
N ASN A 160 15.51 5.56 19.47
CA ASN A 160 14.58 6.61 19.02
C ASN A 160 14.92 7.14 17.60
N ASP A 161 15.42 6.27 16.72
CA ASP A 161 15.87 6.62 15.39
C ASP A 161 14.74 6.59 14.36
N PHE A 162 13.77 7.48 14.58
CA PHE A 162 12.67 7.73 13.68
C PHE A 162 13.11 8.51 12.44
N THR A 163 12.65 8.05 11.28
CA THR A 163 12.85 8.68 9.98
C THR A 163 11.60 8.50 9.12
N HIS A 164 11.36 9.43 8.21
CA HIS A 164 10.23 9.42 7.30
C HIS A 164 10.64 9.91 5.91
N GLY A 165 9.79 9.67 4.91
CA GLY A 165 10.02 10.04 3.53
C GLY A 165 8.79 9.90 2.66
N GLN A 166 8.49 10.88 1.83
CA GLN A 166 7.44 10.78 0.82
C GLN A 166 8.06 10.46 -0.54
N ASP A 167 7.62 9.38 -1.19
CA ASP A 167 8.14 9.05 -2.52
C ASP A 167 7.58 9.97 -3.62
N GLN A 168 8.34 10.17 -4.70
CA GLN A 168 7.96 11.03 -5.84
C GLN A 168 7.19 10.28 -6.95
N ASN A 169 6.81 9.02 -6.74
CA ASN A 169 6.15 8.20 -7.75
C ASN A 169 4.63 8.16 -7.53
N VAL A 170 4.21 7.96 -6.29
CA VAL A 170 2.82 7.77 -5.84
C VAL A 170 2.52 8.48 -4.52
N TYR A 171 3.49 9.21 -3.95
CA TYR A 171 3.36 10.02 -2.72
C TYR A 171 3.05 9.28 -1.44
N ARG A 172 3.31 7.97 -1.38
CA ARG A 172 3.20 7.24 -0.11
C ARG A 172 4.21 7.80 0.89
N LEU A 173 3.73 8.09 2.09
CA LEU A 173 4.57 8.36 3.25
C LEU A 173 5.14 7.02 3.75
N HIS A 174 6.46 6.92 3.74
CA HIS A 174 7.24 5.84 4.33
C HIS A 174 7.76 6.29 5.69
N THR A 175 7.77 5.38 6.65
CA THR A 175 8.18 5.60 8.04
C THR A 175 8.87 4.36 8.60
N ASN A 176 9.31 4.38 9.85
CA ASN A 176 9.74 3.15 10.54
C ASN A 176 8.62 2.08 10.56
N LEU A 177 7.33 2.47 10.59
CA LEU A 177 6.19 1.56 10.70
C LEU A 177 5.83 0.89 9.37
N THR A 178 5.92 1.61 8.25
CA THR A 178 5.69 1.03 6.91
C THR A 178 6.75 -0.02 6.58
N ASN A 179 8.00 0.21 7.02
CA ASN A 179 9.14 -0.68 6.77
C ASN A 179 9.27 -1.83 7.78
N MET A 180 8.68 -1.72 8.98
CA MET A 180 8.69 -2.77 10.01
C MET A 180 7.94 -4.05 9.56
N PRO A 181 8.45 -5.26 9.89
CA PRO A 181 7.69 -6.51 9.72
C PRO A 181 6.33 -6.45 10.43
N SER A 182 5.25 -6.88 9.76
CA SER A 182 3.88 -6.76 10.27
C SER A 182 3.69 -7.33 11.67
N MET A 183 4.28 -8.49 11.97
CA MET A 183 4.20 -9.10 13.30
C MET A 183 4.74 -8.22 14.42
N MET A 184 5.84 -7.49 14.19
CA MET A 184 6.47 -6.62 15.20
C MET A 184 5.59 -5.41 15.58
N ARG A 185 4.63 -5.01 14.72
CA ARG A 185 3.72 -3.90 15.01
C ARG A 185 2.81 -4.20 16.21
N ASN A 186 2.56 -5.47 16.50
CA ASN A 186 1.80 -5.94 17.66
C ASN A 186 2.47 -5.66 19.02
N ALA A 187 3.76 -5.32 19.02
CA ALA A 187 4.51 -4.91 20.21
C ALA A 187 4.68 -3.38 20.31
N LEU A 188 3.99 -2.60 19.47
CA LEU A 188 4.04 -1.14 19.50
C LEU A 188 3.02 -0.57 20.49
N THR A 189 3.46 0.42 21.26
CA THR A 189 2.59 1.26 22.09
C THR A 189 2.87 2.75 21.83
N TYR A 190 1.89 3.61 22.11
CA TYR A 190 2.09 5.06 22.18
C TYR A 190 1.69 5.54 23.57
N LYS A 191 2.63 6.16 24.31
CA LYS A 191 2.46 6.49 25.74
C LYS A 191 2.00 5.29 26.58
N GLY A 192 2.54 4.10 26.29
CA GLY A 192 2.16 2.84 26.93
C GLY A 192 0.80 2.26 26.51
N GLN A 193 0.01 2.97 25.70
CA GLN A 193 -1.27 2.45 25.19
C GLN A 193 -1.06 1.63 23.91
N PRO A 194 -1.73 0.47 23.75
CA PRO A 194 -1.69 -0.31 22.53
C PRO A 194 -2.34 0.45 21.36
N LEU A 195 -1.88 0.13 20.15
CA LEU A 195 -2.38 0.73 18.92
C LEU A 195 -3.44 -0.16 18.24
N VAL A 196 -4.31 0.46 17.46
CA VAL A 196 -5.28 -0.19 16.60
C VAL A 196 -5.24 0.44 15.21
N SER A 197 -5.22 -0.41 14.19
CA SER A 197 -5.16 -0.01 12.78
C SER A 197 -6.53 -0.12 12.14
N ILE A 198 -6.94 0.92 11.42
CA ILE A 198 -8.17 0.95 10.64
C ILE A 198 -7.77 0.88 9.16
N ASP A 199 -8.14 -0.21 8.50
CA ASP A 199 -7.70 -0.61 7.16
C ASP A 199 -8.85 -0.51 6.15
N ILE A 200 -8.59 0.08 4.98
CA ILE A 200 -9.53 0.07 3.87
C ILE A 200 -9.52 -1.32 3.22
N SER A 201 -10.51 -2.15 3.57
CA SER A 201 -10.63 -3.46 2.95
C SER A 201 -10.80 -3.31 1.45
N ASN A 202 -10.03 -4.11 0.71
CA ASN A 202 -10.04 -4.08 -0.76
C ASN A 202 -9.59 -2.71 -1.34
N SER A 203 -8.72 -1.95 -0.66
CA SER A 203 -8.25 -0.60 -1.04
C SER A 203 -8.02 -0.36 -2.55
N HIS A 204 -7.27 -1.23 -3.25
CA HIS A 204 -7.03 -1.07 -4.69
C HIS A 204 -8.32 -1.25 -5.52
N PRO A 205 -9.09 -2.35 -5.38
CA PRO A 205 -10.45 -2.44 -5.93
C PRO A 205 -11.41 -1.30 -5.55
N TYR A 206 -11.33 -0.79 -4.32
CA TYR A 206 -12.19 0.30 -3.82
C TYR A 206 -11.83 1.64 -4.47
N SER A 207 -10.54 1.97 -4.52
CA SER A 207 -10.03 3.13 -5.28
C SER A 207 -10.36 3.03 -6.77
N ALA A 208 -10.48 1.80 -7.31
CA ALA A 208 -10.87 1.59 -8.69
C ALA A 208 -12.35 1.92 -8.96
N ILE A 209 -13.25 1.88 -7.96
CA ILE A 209 -14.66 2.33 -8.10
C ILE A 209 -14.73 3.77 -8.59
N LEU A 210 -13.82 4.62 -8.11
CA LEU A 210 -13.69 6.01 -8.55
C LEU A 210 -13.53 6.10 -10.08
N LEU A 211 -12.80 5.17 -10.70
CA LEU A 211 -12.55 5.07 -12.14
C LEU A 211 -13.71 4.45 -12.95
N LEU A 212 -14.70 3.85 -12.27
CA LEU A 212 -15.85 3.16 -12.88
C LEU A 212 -17.12 4.03 -12.87
N ILE A 213 -17.41 4.68 -11.74
CA ILE A 213 -18.59 5.55 -11.58
C ILE A 213 -18.40 6.87 -12.33
N ASN A 214 -17.16 7.36 -12.40
CA ASN A 214 -16.87 8.66 -12.99
C ASN A 214 -16.37 8.53 -14.43
N SER A 215 -17.09 9.17 -15.35
CA SER A 215 -16.57 9.52 -16.68
C SER A 215 -15.61 10.71 -16.60
N PHE A 216 -14.53 10.57 -15.80
CA PHE A 216 -13.52 11.62 -15.67
C PHE A 216 -12.90 11.98 -17.02
N ARG A 217 -13.02 13.25 -17.38
CA ARG A 217 -12.11 13.86 -18.34
C ARG A 217 -10.83 14.25 -17.62
N LEU A 218 -9.81 13.40 -17.69
CA LEU A 218 -8.43 13.75 -17.35
C LEU A 218 -7.93 14.84 -18.33
N LYS A 219 -8.27 16.11 -18.05
CA LYS A 219 -7.81 17.27 -18.84
C LYS A 219 -6.33 17.54 -18.55
N ARG A 220 -5.54 17.66 -19.62
CA ARG A 220 -4.14 18.10 -19.59
C ARG A 220 -4.04 19.46 -20.30
N THR A 221 -3.50 20.48 -19.65
CA THR A 221 -3.29 21.80 -20.25
C THR A 221 -1.86 21.98 -20.75
N ASN A 222 -1.70 22.65 -21.89
CA ASN A 222 -0.41 22.86 -22.53
C ASN A 222 0.27 24.14 -21.99
N LYS A 223 0.99 23.98 -20.86
CA LYS A 223 1.84 24.97 -20.17
C LYS A 223 1.09 26.07 -19.39
N PRO A 224 1.69 26.62 -18.31
CA PRO A 224 2.95 26.21 -17.68
C PRO A 224 2.82 24.87 -16.94
N LYS A 225 3.96 24.23 -16.65
CA LYS A 225 4.01 22.92 -15.98
C LYS A 225 3.31 23.03 -14.60
N THR A 226 2.42 22.07 -14.28
CA THR A 226 2.80 20.66 -14.01
C THR A 226 1.58 19.76 -13.77
N ALA A 227 0.40 20.33 -13.47
CA ALA A 227 -0.68 19.69 -12.71
C ALA A 227 -1.54 18.63 -13.43
N LEU A 228 -2.05 17.69 -12.61
CA LEU A 228 -3.34 17.01 -12.78
C LEU A 228 -4.44 17.75 -11.99
N GLN A 229 -5.66 17.76 -12.54
CA GLN A 229 -6.90 18.05 -11.81
C GLN A 229 -7.83 16.84 -11.90
N ILE A 230 -8.35 16.38 -10.76
CA ILE A 230 -9.47 15.44 -10.72
C ILE A 230 -10.73 16.28 -10.51
N ASP A 231 -11.52 16.44 -11.56
CA ASP A 231 -12.83 17.10 -11.52
C ASP A 231 -13.89 16.07 -11.14
N PHE A 232 -14.34 16.11 -9.89
CA PHE A 232 -15.30 15.15 -9.34
C PHE A 232 -16.73 15.31 -9.89
N GLY A 233 -17.04 16.36 -10.66
CA GLY A 233 -18.24 16.46 -11.51
C GLY A 233 -19.61 16.43 -10.80
N LYS A 234 -20.45 17.46 -11.03
CA LYS A 234 -21.84 17.54 -10.54
C LYS A 234 -22.67 16.26 -10.72
N LYS A 235 -22.46 15.56 -11.84
CA LYS A 235 -23.13 14.28 -12.17
C LYS A 235 -23.00 13.18 -11.12
N VAL A 236 -21.97 13.20 -10.28
CA VAL A 236 -21.82 12.24 -9.17
C VAL A 236 -22.90 12.46 -8.12
N GLN A 237 -23.14 13.71 -7.74
CA GLN A 237 -24.15 14.05 -6.74
C GLN A 237 -25.56 13.78 -7.28
N GLU A 238 -25.79 14.00 -8.57
CA GLU A 238 -27.04 13.68 -9.27
C GLU A 238 -27.29 12.16 -9.32
N THR A 239 -26.31 11.36 -9.76
CA THR A 239 -26.43 9.88 -9.79
C THR A 239 -26.51 9.25 -8.39
N ILE A 240 -25.91 9.86 -7.38
CA ILE A 240 -26.05 9.42 -5.97
C ILE A 240 -27.39 9.85 -5.37
N ALA A 241 -27.95 10.98 -5.80
CA ALA A 241 -29.30 11.40 -5.39
C ALA A 241 -30.36 10.39 -5.84
N SER A 242 -30.24 9.82 -7.05
CA SER A 242 -31.13 8.73 -7.49
C SER A 242 -30.98 7.47 -6.63
N PHE A 243 -29.76 7.05 -6.26
CA PHE A 243 -29.57 5.91 -5.34
C PHE A 243 -30.14 6.14 -3.93
N LYS A 244 -30.22 7.40 -3.47
CA LYS A 244 -30.82 7.76 -2.18
C LYS A 244 -32.34 7.85 -2.21
N GLN A 245 -32.98 8.04 -3.37
CA GLN A 245 -34.44 8.05 -3.49
C GLN A 245 -35.06 6.65 -3.44
N GLU A 246 -34.36 5.62 -3.91
CA GLU A 246 -34.83 4.22 -3.87
C GLU A 246 -34.70 3.55 -2.48
N ASN A 247 -33.97 4.16 -1.53
CA ASN A 247 -33.70 3.59 -0.20
C ASN A 247 -34.30 4.43 0.94
N LYS A 248 -35.57 4.81 0.84
CA LYS A 248 -36.39 5.14 2.02
C LYS A 248 -37.00 3.85 2.58
N PRO A 249 -36.73 3.45 3.84
CA PRO A 249 -37.29 2.22 4.39
C PRO A 249 -38.77 2.41 4.71
N SER A 250 -39.65 1.89 3.85
CA SER A 250 -41.02 1.56 4.24
C SER A 250 -41.00 0.27 5.07
N THR A 251 -41.32 0.37 6.35
CA THR A 251 -41.45 -0.77 7.27
C THR A 251 -42.49 -1.77 6.75
N THR A 252 -42.04 -2.94 6.29
CA THR A 252 -42.65 -4.30 6.41
C THR A 252 -41.90 -5.28 5.48
N SER A 253 -41.94 -6.59 5.79
CA SER A 253 -41.45 -7.73 4.98
C SER A 253 -39.92 -7.84 4.72
N GLN A 254 -39.16 -8.14 5.79
CA GLN A 254 -37.94 -8.94 5.68
C GLN A 254 -38.27 -10.45 5.59
N GLN A 255 -38.95 -10.88 4.53
CA GLN A 255 -39.09 -12.30 4.16
C GLN A 255 -39.43 -12.35 2.66
N ASN A 256 -39.00 -13.39 1.94
CA ASN A 256 -39.27 -13.64 0.51
C ASN A 256 -38.39 -12.90 -0.53
N LEU A 257 -37.07 -12.93 -0.37
CA LEU A 257 -36.11 -12.67 -1.46
C LEU A 257 -35.05 -13.79 -1.59
N LEU A 258 -35.50 -15.05 -1.54
CA LEU A 258 -34.71 -16.24 -1.90
C LEU A 258 -35.24 -16.98 -3.15
N ASP A 259 -36.51 -16.79 -3.52
CA ASP A 259 -37.19 -17.59 -4.55
C ASP A 259 -37.67 -16.74 -5.74
N ALA A 260 -36.75 -16.35 -6.63
CA ALA A 260 -37.10 -15.78 -7.96
C ALA A 260 -35.96 -15.89 -9.00
N CYS A 261 -35.16 -16.96 -8.97
CA CYS A 261 -34.20 -17.25 -10.04
C CYS A 261 -34.83 -18.10 -11.17
N THR A 262 -35.90 -17.62 -11.81
CA THR A 262 -36.46 -18.25 -13.03
C THR A 262 -37.24 -17.28 -13.92
N ASN A 263 -36.96 -17.41 -15.23
CA ASN A 263 -37.76 -17.01 -16.39
C ASN A 263 -37.76 -15.55 -16.90
N ASN A 264 -37.94 -15.47 -18.22
CA ASN A 264 -37.60 -14.36 -19.10
C ASN A 264 -38.74 -13.37 -19.38
N SER A 265 -38.35 -12.24 -19.97
CA SER A 265 -39.15 -11.28 -20.77
C SER A 265 -40.15 -10.40 -20.01
N PHE A 266 -40.10 -9.08 -20.25
CA PHE A 266 -40.96 -8.32 -21.18
C PHE A 266 -40.33 -6.93 -21.42
N PRO A 267 -40.69 -6.18 -22.49
CA PRO A 267 -40.01 -4.96 -22.91
C PRO A 267 -40.74 -3.69 -22.42
N PHE A 268 -40.06 -2.52 -22.45
CA PHE A 268 -40.79 -1.25 -22.41
C PHE A 268 -40.16 -0.13 -23.25
N LYS A 269 -41.02 0.84 -23.60
CA LYS A 269 -40.83 1.89 -24.61
C LYS A 269 -40.10 3.13 -24.07
N GLU A 270 -39.56 3.91 -25.01
CA GLU A 270 -39.09 5.28 -24.80
C GLU A 270 -40.24 6.24 -24.42
N ALA A 271 -39.89 7.28 -23.66
CA ALA A 271 -40.64 8.52 -23.57
C ALA A 271 -39.67 9.67 -23.27
N ASP A 272 -39.70 10.72 -24.09
CA ASP A 272 -38.98 11.97 -23.87
C ASP A 272 -39.55 12.74 -22.67
N ASN A 273 -38.69 13.49 -21.97
CA ASN A 273 -38.92 14.94 -21.88
C ASN A 273 -37.69 15.71 -21.36
N SER A 274 -37.54 16.93 -21.87
CA SER A 274 -36.48 17.86 -21.55
C SER A 274 -36.89 18.87 -20.48
N SER A 275 -35.95 19.30 -19.65
CA SER A 275 -35.91 20.65 -19.07
C SER A 275 -34.51 20.96 -18.57
N GLU A 276 -33.97 22.11 -18.97
CA GLU A 276 -32.68 22.62 -18.49
C GLU A 276 -32.86 23.40 -17.18
N ILE A 277 -31.85 23.35 -16.30
CA ILE A 277 -31.73 24.26 -15.16
C ILE A 277 -30.31 24.83 -15.16
N ASP A 278 -30.22 26.16 -15.25
CA ASP A 278 -28.97 26.94 -15.23
C ASP A 278 -28.38 26.98 -13.80
N ILE A 279 -27.05 26.90 -13.69
CA ILE A 279 -26.36 26.87 -12.39
C ILE A 279 -25.01 27.59 -12.45
N ASN A 280 -25.05 28.91 -12.56
CA ASN A 280 -23.91 29.80 -12.35
C ASN A 280 -23.95 30.43 -10.94
N SER A 281 -23.31 29.81 -9.93
CA SER A 281 -22.76 30.47 -8.71
C SER A 281 -22.37 29.50 -7.56
N ILE A 282 -21.25 28.77 -7.67
CA ILE A 282 -20.55 28.22 -6.47
C ILE A 282 -19.02 28.41 -6.64
N ASN A 283 -18.36 28.88 -5.57
CA ASN A 283 -16.98 29.39 -5.57
C ASN A 283 -15.88 28.32 -5.71
N ASN A 284 -14.66 28.77 -6.04
CA ASN A 284 -13.62 27.98 -6.73
C ASN A 284 -12.31 27.73 -5.93
N GLU A 285 -12.27 27.98 -4.62
CA GLU A 285 -10.99 28.23 -3.91
C GLU A 285 -10.26 27.00 -3.31
N ASP A 286 -10.91 25.85 -3.12
CA ASP A 286 -10.26 24.64 -2.55
C ASP A 286 -9.49 23.81 -3.61
N ARG A 287 -8.36 24.32 -4.13
CA ARG A 287 -7.57 23.61 -5.16
C ARG A 287 -6.04 23.59 -4.94
N LEU A 288 -5.52 22.43 -4.50
CA LEU A 288 -4.10 22.08 -4.58
C LEU A 288 -3.80 20.83 -5.45
N ASN A 289 -3.78 21.07 -6.77
CA ASN A 289 -2.60 20.84 -7.61
C ASN A 289 -1.79 19.52 -7.45
N ILE A 290 -2.16 18.48 -8.20
CA ILE A 290 -1.41 17.22 -8.35
C ILE A 290 -0.21 17.44 -9.30
N LYS A 291 0.82 18.15 -8.85
CA LYS A 291 1.87 18.72 -9.72
C LYS A 291 3.07 17.81 -10.01
N ASP A 292 3.43 16.87 -9.13
CA ASP A 292 4.79 16.27 -9.14
C ASP A 292 4.88 14.79 -9.58
N ILE A 293 3.81 14.20 -10.15
CA ILE A 293 3.82 12.81 -10.62
C ILE A 293 4.69 12.72 -11.89
N LYS A 294 5.93 12.26 -11.73
CA LYS A 294 6.86 12.02 -12.84
C LYS A 294 6.54 10.72 -13.58
N VAL A 295 5.44 10.72 -14.34
CA VAL A 295 5.26 9.74 -15.43
C VAL A 295 6.37 9.96 -16.46
N LYS A 296 7.07 8.90 -16.88
CA LYS A 296 8.23 9.02 -17.78
C LYS A 296 7.82 9.65 -19.11
N ASP A 297 8.63 10.62 -19.53
CA ASP A 297 8.35 11.50 -20.66
C ASP A 297 8.58 10.76 -21.99
N LYS A 298 7.49 10.27 -22.62
CA LYS A 298 7.29 10.01 -24.07
C LYS A 298 5.93 9.30 -24.30
N GLY A 299 4.90 10.05 -24.70
CA GLY A 299 3.58 9.51 -25.10
C GLY A 299 2.50 9.55 -24.00
N SER A 300 1.81 10.67 -23.77
CA SER A 300 0.61 11.10 -24.53
C SER A 300 -0.70 10.39 -24.12
N TYR A 301 -1.44 11.08 -23.23
CA TYR A 301 -2.90 11.03 -22.97
C TYR A 301 -3.57 9.68 -22.63
N ILE A 302 -4.30 9.66 -21.50
CA ILE A 302 -5.38 8.68 -21.27
C ILE A 302 -6.71 9.41 -21.49
N MET A 303 -7.28 9.24 -22.68
CA MET A 303 -8.63 9.69 -22.99
C MET A 303 -9.58 8.50 -22.83
N LEU A 304 -10.32 8.45 -21.73
CA LEU A 304 -11.53 7.64 -21.66
C LEU A 304 -12.54 8.27 -22.62
N LEU A 305 -12.90 7.52 -23.67
CA LEU A 305 -13.94 7.93 -24.62
C LEU A 305 -15.23 8.21 -23.86
N LYS A 306 -16.04 9.16 -24.35
CA LYS A 306 -17.46 9.24 -23.99
C LYS A 306 -18.07 7.87 -24.31
N GLN A 307 -18.26 7.02 -23.31
CA GLN A 307 -19.35 6.07 -23.38
C GLN A 307 -20.62 6.92 -23.26
N SER A 308 -21.53 6.75 -24.23
CA SER A 308 -22.94 7.00 -23.97
C SER A 308 -23.29 6.26 -22.68
N VAL A 309 -23.98 6.94 -21.77
CA VAL A 309 -24.45 6.31 -20.53
C VAL A 309 -25.60 5.38 -20.93
N SER A 310 -25.23 4.17 -21.34
CA SER A 310 -26.13 3.02 -21.35
C SER A 310 -26.68 2.83 -19.92
N PRO A 311 -27.86 2.22 -19.73
CA PRO A 311 -28.33 1.85 -18.40
C PRO A 311 -27.22 1.12 -17.65
N ILE A 312 -27.07 1.44 -16.36
CA ILE A 312 -25.91 1.06 -15.56
C ILE A 312 -25.65 -0.45 -15.73
N ASN A 313 -24.42 -0.78 -16.11
CA ASN A 313 -24.08 -2.18 -16.35
C ASN A 313 -24.09 -2.93 -15.01
N SER A 314 -24.97 -3.91 -14.87
CA SER A 314 -25.13 -4.75 -13.67
C SER A 314 -23.83 -5.45 -13.24
N GLU A 315 -22.89 -5.63 -14.17
CA GLU A 315 -21.51 -6.04 -13.89
C GLU A 315 -20.76 -5.07 -12.96
N ILE A 316 -20.88 -3.77 -13.21
CA ILE A 316 -20.22 -2.70 -12.46
C ILE A 316 -20.88 -2.56 -11.08
N GLU A 317 -22.20 -2.65 -10.99
CA GLU A 317 -22.93 -2.67 -9.72
C GLU A 317 -22.51 -3.86 -8.86
N ARG A 318 -22.41 -5.05 -9.48
CA ARG A 318 -21.89 -6.26 -8.82
C ARG A 318 -20.47 -6.06 -8.32
N TYR A 319 -19.58 -5.48 -9.12
CA TYR A 319 -18.22 -5.15 -8.71
C TYR A 319 -18.20 -4.22 -7.49
N ILE A 320 -18.92 -3.10 -7.57
CA ILE A 320 -19.05 -2.10 -6.51
C ILE A 320 -19.56 -2.76 -5.22
N LYS A 321 -20.69 -3.47 -5.29
CA LYS A 321 -21.32 -4.15 -4.14
C LYS A 321 -20.38 -5.17 -3.49
N LEU A 322 -19.65 -5.96 -4.28
CA LEU A 322 -18.69 -6.94 -3.77
C LEU A 322 -17.51 -6.26 -3.04
N VAL A 323 -17.01 -5.15 -3.59
CA VAL A 323 -15.88 -4.41 -3.02
C VAL A 323 -16.29 -3.70 -1.71
N THR A 324 -17.41 -2.97 -1.71
CA THR A 324 -17.89 -2.16 -0.58
C THR A 324 -18.49 -2.98 0.55
N THR A 325 -18.96 -4.21 0.29
CA THR A 325 -19.37 -5.17 1.34
C THR A 325 -18.21 -6.04 1.87
N GLY A 326 -16.99 -5.83 1.38
CA GLY A 326 -15.81 -6.61 1.80
C GLY A 326 -15.65 -7.98 1.12
N LYS A 327 -16.67 -8.48 0.41
CA LYS A 327 -16.79 -9.86 -0.14
C LYS A 327 -16.08 -10.13 -1.48
N PHE A 328 -15.36 -9.15 -2.01
CA PHE A 328 -14.76 -9.21 -3.35
C PHE A 328 -13.80 -10.39 -3.54
N TYR A 329 -12.93 -10.66 -2.57
CA TYR A 329 -11.98 -11.76 -2.69
C TYR A 329 -12.66 -13.12 -2.53
N GLU A 330 -13.63 -13.23 -1.63
CA GLU A 330 -14.42 -14.44 -1.37
C GLU A 330 -15.23 -14.84 -2.60
N TYR A 331 -15.83 -13.85 -3.30
CA TYR A 331 -16.51 -14.09 -4.57
C TYR A 331 -15.55 -14.54 -5.68
N LEU A 332 -14.39 -13.87 -5.81
CA LEU A 332 -13.38 -14.28 -6.80
C LEU A 332 -12.78 -15.65 -6.49
N MET A 333 -12.65 -16.02 -5.21
CA MET A 333 -12.22 -17.34 -4.75
C MET A 333 -13.18 -18.42 -5.27
N GLN A 334 -14.47 -18.28 -4.97
CA GLN A 334 -15.52 -19.18 -5.48
C GLN A 334 -15.52 -19.24 -7.01
N LEU A 335 -15.49 -18.08 -7.67
CA LEU A 335 -15.52 -17.97 -9.13
C LEU A 335 -14.31 -18.67 -9.81
N PHE A 336 -13.10 -18.48 -9.26
CA PHE A 336 -11.90 -19.11 -9.81
C PHE A 336 -11.89 -20.61 -9.53
N THR A 337 -12.32 -21.08 -8.36
CA THR A 337 -12.48 -22.53 -8.09
C THR A 337 -13.49 -23.16 -9.05
N THR A 338 -14.62 -22.51 -9.32
CA THR A 338 -15.64 -23.02 -10.26
C THR A 338 -15.17 -23.07 -11.71
N GLU A 339 -14.41 -22.08 -12.21
CA GLU A 339 -13.99 -22.05 -13.63
C GLU A 339 -12.60 -22.66 -13.91
N LEU A 340 -11.74 -22.82 -12.89
CA LEU A 340 -10.35 -23.26 -13.05
C LEU A 340 -9.97 -24.49 -12.20
N GLY A 341 -10.85 -24.95 -11.32
CA GLY A 341 -10.65 -26.13 -10.47
C GLY A 341 -9.98 -25.84 -9.12
N GLU A 342 -9.58 -26.90 -8.43
CA GLU A 342 -9.07 -26.88 -7.06
C GLU A 342 -7.64 -26.30 -6.97
N GLY A 343 -7.56 -24.97 -6.98
CA GLY A 343 -6.32 -24.22 -6.77
C GLY A 343 -6.51 -22.85 -6.10
N PHE A 344 -7.76 -22.46 -5.82
CA PHE A 344 -8.13 -21.14 -5.29
C PHE A 344 -8.82 -21.28 -3.93
N ASN A 345 -8.22 -22.07 -3.04
CA ASN A 345 -8.83 -22.44 -1.76
C ASN A 345 -8.53 -21.43 -0.64
N ASP A 346 -7.67 -20.43 -0.89
CA ASP A 346 -7.28 -19.43 0.09
C ASP A 346 -7.24 -17.98 -0.45
N ARG A 347 -7.52 -17.02 0.43
CA ARG A 347 -7.58 -15.59 0.09
C ARG A 347 -6.24 -14.98 -0.32
N THR A 348 -5.09 -15.57 0.05
CA THR A 348 -3.75 -15.08 -0.32
C THR A 348 -3.47 -15.37 -1.78
N THR A 349 -3.76 -16.59 -2.26
CA THR A 349 -3.64 -16.96 -3.67
C THR A 349 -4.54 -16.09 -4.56
N VAL A 350 -5.80 -15.86 -4.16
CA VAL A 350 -6.71 -14.95 -4.90
C VAL A 350 -6.21 -13.51 -4.89
N LYS A 351 -5.64 -13.03 -3.76
CA LYS A 351 -4.98 -11.71 -3.71
C LYS A 351 -3.83 -11.60 -4.70
N ILE A 352 -3.01 -12.64 -4.87
CA ILE A 352 -1.90 -12.66 -5.84
C ILE A 352 -2.45 -12.55 -7.28
N GLU A 353 -3.53 -13.25 -7.63
CA GLU A 353 -4.15 -13.12 -8.95
C GLU A 353 -4.79 -11.75 -9.21
N VAL A 354 -5.43 -11.16 -8.20
CA VAL A 354 -5.95 -9.78 -8.27
C VAL A 354 -4.80 -8.77 -8.43
N LEU A 355 -3.66 -8.98 -7.78
CA LEU A 355 -2.45 -8.17 -8.04
C LEU A 355 -1.92 -8.42 -9.45
N LYS A 356 -1.90 -9.65 -9.98
CA LYS A 356 -1.56 -9.89 -11.40
C LYS A 356 -2.51 -9.14 -12.33
N LEU A 357 -3.81 -9.12 -12.06
CA LEU A 357 -4.81 -8.35 -12.82
C LEU A 357 -4.46 -6.85 -12.89
N PHE A 358 -4.13 -6.22 -11.76
CA PHE A 358 -3.76 -4.81 -11.71
C PHE A 358 -2.38 -4.52 -12.31
N PHE A 359 -1.34 -5.26 -11.93
CA PHE A 359 0.07 -4.90 -12.18
C PHE A 359 0.68 -5.50 -13.47
N THR A 360 0.07 -6.50 -14.10
CA THR A 360 0.58 -7.08 -15.36
C THR A 360 0.14 -6.29 -16.60
N ALA A 361 1.00 -6.30 -17.63
CA ALA A 361 0.72 -5.72 -18.94
C ALA A 361 -0.49 -6.37 -19.63
N ASN A 362 -1.08 -5.70 -20.61
CA ASN A 362 -2.21 -6.23 -21.37
C ASN A 362 -1.85 -7.54 -22.10
N GLY A 363 -0.67 -7.60 -22.72
CA GLY A 363 -0.13 -8.80 -23.39
C GLY A 363 0.09 -10.01 -22.48
N PHE A 364 0.09 -9.84 -21.15
CA PHE A 364 0.14 -10.99 -20.22
C PHE A 364 -1.06 -11.92 -20.39
N LEU A 365 -2.19 -11.46 -20.95
CA LEU A 365 -3.39 -12.28 -21.16
C LEU A 365 -3.14 -13.53 -22.03
N HIS A 366 -2.07 -13.56 -22.83
CA HIS A 366 -1.69 -14.71 -23.66
C HIS A 366 -0.87 -15.78 -22.93
N GLN A 367 -0.40 -15.51 -21.71
CA GLN A 367 0.40 -16.45 -20.93
C GLN A 367 -0.46 -17.56 -20.29
N PRO A 368 0.11 -18.73 -19.96
CA PRO A 368 -0.57 -19.78 -19.18
C PRO A 368 -1.08 -19.25 -17.84
N ASP A 369 -0.21 -18.59 -17.08
CA ASP A 369 -0.43 -17.95 -15.76
C ASP A 369 -1.49 -16.84 -15.74
N ALA A 370 -2.15 -16.54 -16.86
CA ALA A 370 -3.19 -15.53 -16.96
C ALA A 370 -4.62 -16.11 -16.85
N ALA A 371 -4.78 -17.38 -16.46
CA ALA A 371 -6.07 -18.06 -16.33
C ALA A 371 -7.10 -17.26 -15.50
N ALA A 372 -6.77 -16.89 -14.26
CA ALA A 372 -7.65 -16.08 -13.40
C ALA A 372 -7.95 -14.70 -14.00
N LYS A 373 -6.99 -14.09 -14.70
CA LYS A 373 -7.17 -12.82 -15.43
C LYS A 373 -8.14 -12.96 -16.63
N LYS A 374 -8.16 -14.12 -17.30
CA LYS A 374 -9.14 -14.45 -18.36
C LYS A 374 -10.54 -14.63 -17.79
N VAL A 375 -10.69 -15.36 -16.67
CA VAL A 375 -11.98 -15.52 -15.96
C VAL A 375 -12.50 -14.17 -15.44
N PHE A 376 -11.62 -13.34 -14.86
CA PHE A 376 -12.00 -11.98 -14.45
C PHE A 376 -12.48 -11.16 -15.66
N LYS A 377 -11.78 -11.19 -16.80
CA LYS A 377 -12.21 -10.49 -18.03
C LYS A 377 -13.58 -10.99 -18.54
N LYS A 378 -13.89 -12.29 -18.38
CA LYS A 378 -15.17 -12.90 -18.78
C LYS A 378 -16.34 -12.39 -17.91
N HIS A 379 -16.13 -12.29 -16.60
CA HIS A 379 -17.17 -11.90 -15.63
C HIS A 379 -17.25 -10.41 -15.30
N PHE A 380 -16.17 -9.67 -15.56
CA PHE A 380 -16.06 -8.23 -15.38
C PHE A 380 -15.47 -7.54 -16.64
N PRO A 381 -16.11 -7.70 -17.83
CA PRO A 381 -15.56 -7.22 -19.09
C PRO A 381 -15.40 -5.70 -19.17
N THR A 382 -16.30 -4.91 -18.57
CA THR A 382 -16.25 -3.44 -18.61
C THR A 382 -15.19 -2.91 -17.66
N VAL A 383 -15.14 -3.44 -16.43
CA VAL A 383 -14.07 -3.13 -15.48
C VAL A 383 -12.70 -3.49 -16.07
N TYR A 384 -12.57 -4.68 -16.68
CA TYR A 384 -11.34 -5.08 -17.36
C TYR A 384 -11.00 -4.16 -18.55
N LYS A 385 -11.99 -3.73 -19.34
CA LYS A 385 -11.80 -2.80 -20.46
C LYS A 385 -11.26 -1.45 -19.99
N ILE A 386 -11.75 -0.91 -18.88
CA ILE A 386 -11.23 0.33 -18.27
C ILE A 386 -9.79 0.12 -17.76
N PHE A 387 -9.54 -0.96 -17.02
CA PHE A 387 -8.20 -1.26 -16.49
C PHE A 387 -7.15 -1.47 -17.59
N SER A 388 -7.54 -2.13 -18.68
CA SER A 388 -6.66 -2.36 -19.84
C SER A 388 -6.47 -1.10 -20.70
N ALA A 389 -7.47 -0.23 -20.80
CA ALA A 389 -7.34 1.07 -21.47
C ALA A 389 -6.35 1.99 -20.75
N ILE A 390 -6.39 2.05 -19.41
CA ILE A 390 -5.43 2.82 -18.60
C ILE A 390 -4.00 2.28 -18.79
N LYS A 391 -3.84 0.95 -18.82
CA LYS A 391 -2.53 0.28 -19.03
C LYS A 391 -2.08 0.17 -20.48
N LYS A 392 -2.68 0.91 -21.40
CA LYS A 392 -2.37 0.81 -22.84
C LYS A 392 -0.93 1.21 -23.16
N ASN A 393 -0.40 2.23 -22.47
CA ASN A 393 0.93 2.78 -22.73
C ASN A 393 1.99 2.17 -21.78
N ASP A 394 1.82 2.29 -20.45
CA ASP A 394 2.65 1.60 -19.46
C ASP A 394 1.78 0.73 -18.54
N LYS A 395 2.20 -0.53 -18.33
CA LYS A 395 1.57 -1.47 -17.39
C LYS A 395 1.49 -0.94 -15.96
N ALA A 396 2.39 -0.03 -15.60
CA ALA A 396 2.46 0.58 -14.28
C ALA A 396 1.52 1.78 -14.09
N ASP A 397 0.82 2.26 -15.14
CA ASP A 397 -0.03 3.46 -15.02
C ASP A 397 -1.25 3.25 -14.11
N LEU A 398 -1.96 2.13 -14.25
CA LEU A 398 -3.08 1.79 -13.35
C LEU A 398 -2.63 1.59 -11.88
N PRO A 399 -1.57 0.81 -11.58
CA PRO A 399 -0.99 0.76 -10.25
C PRO A 399 -0.61 2.13 -9.67
N LYS A 400 0.13 2.97 -10.41
CA LYS A 400 0.54 4.30 -9.94
C LYS A 400 -0.69 5.16 -9.63
N LEU A 401 -1.70 5.12 -10.49
CA LEU A 401 -2.94 5.89 -10.31
C LEU A 401 -3.69 5.47 -9.04
N LEU A 402 -3.92 4.18 -8.84
CA LEU A 402 -4.60 3.67 -7.64
C LEU A 402 -3.82 3.99 -6.35
N GLN A 403 -2.50 3.84 -6.36
CA GLN A 403 -1.64 4.16 -5.22
C GLN A 403 -1.51 5.66 -4.94
N SER A 404 -1.66 6.51 -5.96
CA SER A 404 -1.72 7.97 -5.81
C SER A 404 -3.06 8.42 -5.23
N ILE A 405 -4.17 7.80 -5.66
CA ILE A 405 -5.51 8.02 -5.08
C ILE A 405 -5.53 7.62 -3.61
N GLU A 406 -5.02 6.42 -3.28
CA GLU A 406 -4.86 5.93 -1.90
C GLU A 406 -4.08 6.93 -1.04
N SER A 407 -2.90 7.38 -1.50
CA SER A 407 -2.04 8.31 -0.75
C SER A 407 -2.71 9.66 -0.54
N TYR A 408 -3.39 10.19 -1.55
CA TYR A 408 -4.16 11.44 -1.45
C TYR A 408 -5.31 11.33 -0.44
N LEU A 409 -6.10 10.26 -0.50
CA LEU A 409 -7.23 10.05 0.42
C LEU A 409 -6.74 9.93 1.87
N ILE A 410 -5.70 9.13 2.12
CA ILE A 410 -5.19 8.90 3.47
C ILE A 410 -4.45 10.12 4.02
N LEU A 411 -3.51 10.70 3.27
CA LEU A 411 -2.67 11.80 3.76
C LEU A 411 -3.41 13.14 3.67
N ASP A 412 -3.82 13.53 2.46
CA ASP A 412 -4.26 14.89 2.16
C ASP A 412 -5.72 15.19 2.53
N VAL A 413 -6.57 14.16 2.67
CA VAL A 413 -7.98 14.30 3.04
C VAL A 413 -8.20 13.85 4.49
N ILE A 414 -8.08 12.55 4.75
CA ILE A 414 -8.44 11.94 6.03
C ILE A 414 -7.52 12.42 7.17
N ALA A 415 -6.20 12.25 7.03
CA ALA A 415 -5.27 12.57 8.11
C ALA A 415 -5.23 14.08 8.44
N LYS A 416 -5.44 14.97 7.46
CA LYS A 416 -5.63 16.41 7.72
C LYS A 416 -6.92 16.68 8.51
N ARG A 417 -8.02 16.03 8.15
CA ARG A 417 -9.29 16.16 8.87
C ARG A 417 -9.17 15.67 10.31
N ILE A 418 -8.54 14.51 10.53
CA ILE A 418 -8.23 13.99 11.88
C ILE A 418 -7.37 14.99 12.65
N ALA A 419 -6.29 15.53 12.06
CA ALA A 419 -5.42 16.47 12.77
C ALA A 419 -6.11 17.79 13.17
N ARG A 420 -7.20 18.17 12.48
CA ARG A 420 -8.04 19.34 12.78
C ARG A 420 -9.09 19.03 13.86
N GLU A 421 -9.80 17.91 13.75
CA GLU A 421 -10.91 17.55 14.63
C GLU A 421 -10.45 16.84 15.92
N LEU A 422 -9.33 16.13 15.87
CA LEU A 422 -8.75 15.33 16.95
C LEU A 422 -7.24 15.67 17.09
N PRO A 423 -6.87 16.92 17.47
CA PRO A 423 -5.48 17.39 17.46
C PRO A 423 -4.53 16.61 18.40
N HIS A 424 -5.10 15.90 19.38
CA HIS A 424 -4.40 15.04 20.34
C HIS A 424 -4.35 13.56 19.95
N ALA A 425 -5.06 13.13 18.91
CA ALA A 425 -5.05 11.74 18.45
C ALA A 425 -3.70 11.40 17.78
N PRO A 426 -2.91 10.46 18.32
CA PRO A 426 -1.71 9.99 17.66
C PRO A 426 -2.12 9.20 16.41
N ILE A 427 -1.63 9.59 15.24
CA ILE A 427 -1.93 8.91 13.97
C ILE A 427 -0.68 8.46 13.23
N PHE A 428 -0.71 7.22 12.75
CA PHE A 428 0.35 6.59 11.98
C PHE A 428 -0.21 5.97 10.71
N THR A 429 0.16 6.50 9.56
CA THR A 429 -0.32 6.00 8.27
C THR A 429 0.53 4.82 7.78
N ILE A 430 -0.11 3.72 7.43
CA ILE A 430 0.52 2.59 6.72
C ILE A 430 -0.25 2.38 5.42
N HIS A 431 0.13 3.16 4.40
CA HIS A 431 -0.48 3.15 3.07
C HIS A 431 -1.99 3.38 3.11
N ASP A 432 -2.79 2.33 2.94
CA ASP A 432 -4.25 2.28 2.96
C ASP A 432 -4.89 2.16 4.36
N SER A 433 -4.08 2.27 5.42
CA SER A 433 -4.54 2.19 6.80
C SER A 433 -4.01 3.33 7.68
N ILE A 434 -4.79 3.66 8.71
CA ILE A 434 -4.41 4.61 9.78
C ILE A 434 -4.47 3.90 11.12
N ALA A 435 -3.34 3.88 11.83
CA ALA A 435 -3.27 3.39 13.20
C ALA A 435 -3.29 4.53 14.22
N THR A 436 -3.98 4.31 15.34
CA THR A 436 -4.16 5.25 16.44
C THR A 436 -4.31 4.50 17.78
N THR A 437 -4.41 5.18 18.91
CA THR A 437 -4.75 4.53 20.20
C THR A 437 -6.24 4.19 20.25
N ILE A 438 -6.59 3.18 21.06
CA ILE A 438 -7.98 2.67 21.16
C ILE A 438 -9.01 3.78 21.47
N GLU A 439 -8.63 4.76 22.30
CA GLU A 439 -9.43 5.96 22.63
C GLU A 439 -10.01 6.69 21.40
N TYR A 440 -9.22 6.83 20.33
CA TYR A 440 -9.61 7.58 19.13
C TYR A 440 -10.14 6.67 18.00
N GLN A 441 -10.18 5.34 18.20
CA GLN A 441 -10.52 4.36 17.17
C GLN A 441 -11.80 4.72 16.42
N ASP A 442 -12.91 4.88 17.14
CA ASP A 442 -14.23 5.02 16.52
C ASP A 442 -14.40 6.40 15.86
N ALA A 443 -13.77 7.43 16.42
CA ALA A 443 -13.74 8.77 15.82
C ALA A 443 -12.91 8.80 14.53
N VAL A 444 -11.72 8.18 14.51
CA VAL A 444 -10.89 8.03 13.31
C VAL A 444 -11.59 7.17 12.26
N LYS A 445 -12.21 6.05 12.66
CA LYS A 445 -12.97 5.17 11.76
C LYS A 445 -14.17 5.89 11.14
N LYS A 446 -14.87 6.72 11.91
CA LYS A 446 -15.96 7.59 11.42
C LYS A 446 -15.45 8.59 10.39
N ILE A 447 -14.39 9.34 10.69
CA ILE A 447 -13.80 10.31 9.74
C ILE A 447 -13.33 9.60 8.45
N MET A 448 -12.69 8.43 8.56
CA MET A 448 -12.33 7.61 7.39
C MET A 448 -13.55 7.25 6.56
N SER A 449 -14.62 6.74 7.18
CA SER A 449 -15.85 6.35 6.46
C SER A 449 -16.50 7.53 5.75
N GLU A 450 -16.64 8.67 6.44
CA GLU A 450 -17.28 9.88 5.90
C GLU A 450 -16.49 10.49 4.73
N GLU A 451 -15.17 10.62 4.85
CA GLU A 451 -14.36 11.18 3.75
C GLU A 451 -14.30 10.23 2.56
N LEU A 452 -14.18 8.92 2.79
CA LEU A 452 -14.13 7.94 1.70
C LEU A 452 -15.49 7.86 0.97
N GLU A 453 -16.61 7.87 1.70
CA GLU A 453 -17.95 8.02 1.11
C GLU A 453 -18.08 9.35 0.35
N SER A 454 -17.60 10.47 0.91
CA SER A 454 -17.68 11.79 0.28
C SER A 454 -16.87 11.89 -1.01
N LYS A 455 -15.64 11.34 -1.06
CA LYS A 455 -14.74 11.46 -2.23
C LYS A 455 -14.97 10.40 -3.31
N ILE A 456 -15.42 9.20 -2.94
CA ILE A 456 -15.67 8.10 -3.91
C ILE A 456 -17.17 7.95 -4.24
N GLY A 457 -18.05 8.47 -3.39
CA GLY A 457 -19.50 8.43 -3.54
C GLY A 457 -20.18 7.25 -2.83
N ILE A 458 -19.40 6.29 -2.32
CA ILE A 458 -19.91 5.08 -1.65
C ILE A 458 -18.95 4.71 -0.50
N ALA A 459 -19.50 4.42 0.68
CA ALA A 459 -18.71 4.05 1.85
C ALA A 459 -17.88 2.76 1.62
N PRO A 460 -16.65 2.70 2.16
CA PRO A 460 -15.81 1.49 2.15
C PRO A 460 -16.23 0.48 3.21
N HIS A 461 -15.76 -0.76 3.07
CA HIS A 461 -15.66 -1.65 4.22
C HIS A 461 -14.35 -1.35 4.99
N LEU A 462 -14.46 -0.86 6.23
CA LEU A 462 -13.31 -0.62 7.10
C LEU A 462 -13.11 -1.77 8.09
N LYS A 463 -11.93 -2.41 8.02
CA LYS A 463 -11.51 -3.44 8.97
C LYS A 463 -10.74 -2.80 10.12
N VAL A 464 -10.96 -3.29 11.34
CA VAL A 464 -10.21 -2.89 12.53
C VAL A 464 -9.26 -4.03 12.91
N GLU A 465 -7.97 -3.72 13.08
CA GLU A 465 -6.91 -4.66 13.45
C GLU A 465 -6.21 -4.16 14.71
N TYR A 466 -6.45 -4.84 15.84
CA TYR A 466 -5.81 -4.52 17.12
C TYR A 466 -4.37 -5.04 17.14
N TRP A 467 -3.41 -4.16 17.44
CA TRP A 467 -2.00 -4.52 17.59
C TRP A 467 -1.75 -4.86 19.07
N GLN A 468 -1.66 -6.15 19.35
CA GLN A 468 -1.57 -6.69 20.71
C GLN A 468 -0.53 -7.80 20.80
N GLU A 469 0.23 -7.79 21.89
CA GLU A 469 1.31 -8.76 22.14
C GLU A 469 0.84 -10.23 22.09
N SER A 470 -0.42 -10.48 22.44
CA SER A 470 -1.10 -11.78 22.29
C SER A 470 -1.01 -12.37 20.87
N ASN A 471 -1.02 -11.53 19.83
CA ASN A 471 -0.87 -11.96 18.44
C ASN A 471 0.53 -12.52 18.15
N ILE A 472 1.58 -12.01 18.83
CA ILE A 472 2.96 -12.51 18.70
C ILE A 472 3.07 -13.90 19.35
N HIS A 473 2.57 -14.02 20.58
CA HIS A 473 2.53 -15.30 21.30
C HIS A 473 1.75 -16.37 20.51
N LYS A 474 0.58 -16.00 19.97
CA LYS A 474 -0.22 -16.89 19.11
C LYS A 474 0.56 -17.31 17.86
N ASN A 475 1.25 -16.40 17.20
CA ASN A 475 2.06 -16.73 16.02
C ASN A 475 3.19 -17.73 16.35
N MET A 476 3.82 -17.61 17.52
CA MET A 476 4.83 -18.58 17.98
C MET A 476 4.21 -19.94 18.30
N GLN A 477 3.03 -19.98 18.91
CA GLN A 477 2.27 -21.22 19.14
C GLN A 477 1.84 -21.89 17.83
N ASP A 478 1.34 -21.13 16.86
CA ASP A 478 0.94 -21.64 15.53
C ASP A 478 2.15 -22.25 14.78
N LEU A 479 3.34 -21.65 14.91
CA LEU A 479 4.59 -22.21 14.38
C LEU A 479 5.00 -23.50 15.12
N LYS A 480 4.91 -23.52 16.46
CA LYS A 480 5.19 -24.71 17.27
C LYS A 480 4.28 -25.89 16.88
N ASN A 481 2.98 -25.64 16.73
CA ASN A 481 2.00 -26.66 16.33
C ASN A 481 2.29 -27.20 14.92
N LYS A 482 2.73 -26.36 13.98
CA LYS A 482 3.16 -26.81 12.64
C LYS A 482 4.38 -27.73 12.69
N ILE A 483 5.34 -27.47 13.57
CA ILE A 483 6.50 -28.35 13.78
C ILE A 483 6.05 -29.69 14.36
N SER A 484 5.20 -29.68 15.40
CA SER A 484 4.69 -30.90 16.03
C SER A 484 3.79 -31.76 15.14
N ASN A 485 3.26 -31.22 14.05
CA ASN A 485 2.46 -31.95 13.06
C ASN A 485 3.30 -32.41 11.84
N ALA A 486 4.60 -32.08 11.79
CA ALA A 486 5.49 -32.37 10.67
C ALA A 486 6.60 -33.39 11.01
N GLY A 487 6.67 -33.83 12.28
CA GLY A 487 7.49 -34.96 12.75
C GLY A 487 6.60 -36.06 13.30
#